data_AF-Q6QZH9-F1
#
_entry.id   AF-Q6QZH9-F1
#
_cell.length_a   1.000
_cell.length_b   1.000
_cell.length_c   1.000
_cell.angle_alpha   90.00
_cell.angle_beta   90.00
_cell.angle_gamma   90.00
#
_symmetry.space_group_name_H-M   'P 1'
#
loop_
_entity.id
_entity.type
_entity.pdbx_description
1 polymer ?
#
loop_
_entity_poly.entity_id
_entity_poly.type
_entity_poly.pdbx_seq_one_letter_code
_entity_poly.pdbx_strand_id
1 'polypeptide(L)'
;RNLPGLTMCKGDKVTWHLSGLGSETDINSLHFQGNRFIYRQNRRDTISVFPHISHTVTMVPDSMGQFEVVSPTVMHYQGGMRANYTVTKCSFLQRQGEIMLHSKTYYVAAMEIDWDYAPNRTWDAEMFRGQDSPAPVFLDKQGGFIGSSYKKVV
;
A
#
# COMPACT_ATOMS: atom_id res chain seq x y z
N ARG A 1 -7.82 -19.09 0.52
CA ARG A 1 -7.83 -18.13 -0.61
C ARG A 1 -8.95 -18.56 -1.52
N ASN A 2 -10.02 -17.77 -1.62
CA ASN A 2 -11.36 -18.30 -1.94
C ASN A 2 -12.04 -17.59 -3.13
N LEU A 3 -11.38 -16.60 -3.76
CA LEU A 3 -11.88 -15.93 -4.96
C LEU A 3 -11.23 -16.56 -6.20
N PRO A 4 -11.93 -17.45 -6.93
CA PRO A 4 -11.44 -18.03 -8.17
C PRO A 4 -11.64 -17.08 -9.36
N GLY A 5 -11.00 -17.38 -10.49
CA GLY A 5 -11.37 -16.81 -11.79
C GLY A 5 -10.67 -15.51 -12.19
N LEU A 6 -9.74 -14.99 -11.38
CA LEU A 6 -8.93 -13.84 -11.77
C LEU A 6 -7.70 -14.28 -12.59
N THR A 7 -7.93 -14.66 -13.85
CA THR A 7 -6.87 -15.01 -14.80
C THR A 7 -6.97 -14.14 -16.04
N MET A 8 -5.84 -13.58 -16.48
CA MET A 8 -5.75 -12.73 -17.66
C MET A 8 -4.47 -13.00 -18.44
N CYS A 9 -4.47 -12.62 -19.71
CA CYS A 9 -3.27 -12.69 -20.52
C CYS A 9 -2.42 -11.43 -20.31
N LYS A 10 -1.09 -11.60 -20.36
CA LYS A 10 -0.18 -10.46 -20.51
C LYS A 10 -0.65 -9.57 -21.66
N GLY A 11 -0.51 -8.26 -21.56
CA GLY A 11 -0.81 -7.31 -22.64
C GLY A 11 -2.28 -7.10 -22.98
N ASP A 12 -3.21 -7.88 -22.42
CA ASP A 12 -4.64 -7.67 -22.62
C ASP A 12 -5.10 -6.39 -21.91
N LYS A 13 -6.07 -5.71 -22.51
CA LYS A 13 -6.71 -4.56 -21.88
C LYS A 13 -7.79 -5.05 -20.91
N VAL A 14 -7.44 -5.11 -19.63
CA VAL A 14 -8.34 -5.55 -18.56
C VAL A 14 -8.98 -4.33 -17.90
N THR A 15 -10.29 -4.39 -17.69
CA THR A 15 -11.03 -3.34 -16.96
C THR A 15 -11.47 -3.88 -15.62
N TRP A 16 -11.06 -3.20 -14.54
CA TRP A 16 -11.43 -3.54 -13.17
C TRP A 16 -12.50 -2.57 -12.69
N HIS A 17 -13.65 -3.12 -12.30
CA HIS A 17 -14.73 -2.38 -11.65
C HIS A 17 -14.66 -2.65 -10.14
N LEU A 18 -14.32 -1.62 -9.39
CA LEU A 18 -14.04 -1.67 -7.96
C LEU A 18 -15.09 -0.86 -7.24
N SER A 19 -15.62 -1.37 -6.12
CA SER A 19 -16.58 -0.65 -5.30
C SER A 19 -16.34 -0.93 -3.82
N GLY A 20 -16.47 0.10 -3.00
CA GLY A 20 -16.53 -0.02 -1.55
C GLY A 20 -17.99 -0.13 -1.09
N LEU A 21 -18.24 -1.03 -0.14
CA LEU A 21 -19.53 -1.23 0.51
C LEU A 21 -19.26 -1.34 2.02
N GLY A 22 -20.18 -0.82 2.84
CA GLY A 22 -20.07 -0.89 4.29
C GLY A 22 -20.34 0.44 4.98
N SER A 23 -19.57 0.70 6.03
CA SER A 23 -19.71 1.81 6.98
C SER A 23 -18.42 2.66 7.06
N GLU A 24 -18.35 3.59 8.00
CA GLU A 24 -17.20 4.49 8.21
C GLU A 24 -15.86 3.77 8.44
N THR A 25 -15.87 2.52 8.90
CA THR A 25 -14.65 1.72 9.08
C THR A 25 -14.12 1.13 7.77
N ASP A 26 -14.91 1.11 6.71
CA ASP A 26 -14.62 0.43 5.44
C ASP A 26 -13.80 1.30 4.47
N ILE A 27 -12.75 1.94 5.00
CA ILE A 27 -11.74 2.66 4.21
C ILE A 27 -10.74 1.64 3.68
N ASN A 28 -10.98 1.18 2.46
CA ASN A 28 -10.19 0.13 1.82
C ASN A 28 -9.27 0.73 0.77
N SER A 29 -8.05 0.20 0.66
CA SER A 29 -7.15 0.53 -0.45
C SER A 29 -6.83 -0.76 -1.17
N LEU A 30 -7.10 -0.85 -2.47
CA LEU A 30 -6.84 -2.04 -3.25
C LEU A 30 -5.52 -1.88 -3.97
N HIS A 31 -4.50 -2.61 -3.53
CA HIS A 31 -3.17 -2.65 -4.11
C HIS A 31 -3.01 -3.87 -5.02
N PHE A 32 -2.67 -3.64 -6.29
CA PHE A 32 -2.40 -4.68 -7.28
C PHE A 32 -0.89 -4.92 -7.34
N GLN A 33 -0.42 -6.01 -6.74
CA GLN A 33 1.01 -6.33 -6.73
C GLN A 33 1.52 -6.62 -8.14
N GLY A 34 2.69 -6.10 -8.50
CA GLY A 34 3.40 -6.45 -9.73
C GLY A 34 2.88 -5.81 -11.02
N ASN A 35 1.65 -5.28 -11.05
CA ASN A 35 1.09 -4.60 -12.23
C ASN A 35 0.51 -3.23 -11.87
N ARG A 36 0.41 -2.35 -12.86
CA ARG A 36 -0.13 -1.00 -12.70
C ARG A 36 -1.36 -0.80 -13.59
N PHE A 37 -2.26 0.07 -13.16
CA PHE A 37 -3.42 0.49 -13.93
C PHE A 37 -3.41 2.00 -14.19
N ILE A 38 -4.26 2.42 -15.12
CA ILE A 38 -4.54 3.80 -15.45
C ILE A 38 -5.88 4.20 -14.84
N TYR A 39 -5.85 5.29 -14.08
CA TYR A 39 -7.03 5.94 -13.54
C TYR A 39 -6.93 7.45 -13.78
N ARG A 40 -7.92 8.03 -14.47
CA ARG A 40 -7.93 9.47 -14.84
C ARG A 40 -6.59 9.93 -15.44
N GLN A 41 -6.11 9.21 -16.46
CA GLN A 41 -4.83 9.46 -17.16
C GLN A 41 -3.56 9.34 -16.29
N ASN A 42 -3.69 8.94 -15.02
CA ASN A 42 -2.57 8.75 -14.11
C ASN A 42 -2.30 7.26 -13.92
N ARG A 43 -1.01 6.90 -13.81
CA ARG A 43 -0.59 5.53 -13.53
C ARG A 43 -0.49 5.30 -12.03
N ARG A 44 -1.15 4.26 -11.55
CA ARG A 44 -1.20 3.88 -10.12
C ARG A 44 -1.20 2.35 -10.00
N ASP A 45 -0.83 1.83 -8.84
CA ASP A 45 -0.95 0.42 -8.46
C ASP A 45 -1.95 0.21 -7.31
N THR A 46 -2.39 1.30 -6.69
CA THR A 46 -3.25 1.32 -5.52
C THR A 46 -4.37 2.33 -5.70
N ILE A 47 -5.60 1.94 -5.32
CA ILE A 47 -6.74 2.84 -5.34
C ILE A 47 -7.62 2.63 -4.12
N SER A 48 -8.04 3.73 -3.49
CA SER A 48 -8.91 3.68 -2.32
C SER A 48 -10.37 3.61 -2.73
N VAL A 49 -11.12 2.75 -2.04
CA VAL A 49 -12.58 2.62 -2.14
C VAL A 49 -13.15 2.66 -0.73
N PHE A 50 -14.24 3.40 -0.57
CA PHE A 50 -14.97 3.57 0.68
C PHE A 50 -16.47 3.46 0.38
N PRO A 51 -17.38 3.39 1.37
CA PRO A 51 -18.78 3.09 1.13
C PRO A 51 -19.40 3.97 0.03
N HIS A 52 -20.08 3.31 -0.91
CA HIS A 52 -20.75 3.90 -2.07
C HIS A 52 -19.82 4.54 -3.12
N ILE A 53 -18.50 4.41 -2.95
CA ILE A 53 -17.55 4.82 -3.98
C ILE A 53 -17.23 3.65 -4.89
N SER A 54 -17.35 3.91 -6.18
CA SER A 54 -16.93 3.00 -7.22
C SER A 54 -15.93 3.65 -8.18
N HIS A 55 -15.02 2.83 -8.67
CA HIS A 55 -14.01 3.21 -9.65
C HIS A 55 -13.93 2.16 -10.74
N THR A 56 -13.76 2.63 -11.97
CA THR A 56 -13.40 1.77 -13.10
C THR A 56 -11.99 2.15 -13.53
N VAL A 57 -11.09 1.17 -13.51
CA VAL A 57 -9.68 1.37 -13.89
C VAL A 57 -9.31 0.42 -15.01
N THR A 58 -8.36 0.83 -15.85
CA THR A 58 -7.89 -0.01 -16.96
C THR A 58 -6.46 -0.44 -16.70
N MET A 59 -6.20 -1.74 -16.73
CA MET A 59 -4.90 -2.36 -16.57
C MET A 59 -4.47 -3.00 -17.88
N VAL A 60 -3.18 -2.89 -18.20
CA VAL A 60 -2.54 -3.69 -19.24
C VAL A 60 -1.37 -4.39 -18.55
N PRO A 61 -1.51 -5.67 -18.16
CA PRO A 61 -0.51 -6.33 -17.33
C PRO A 61 0.76 -6.58 -18.14
N ASP A 62 1.89 -6.13 -17.62
CA ASP A 62 3.21 -6.23 -18.24
C ASP A 62 4.03 -7.39 -17.65
N SER A 63 3.80 -7.70 -16.38
CA SER A 63 4.48 -8.72 -15.61
C SER A 63 3.66 -10.01 -15.56
N MET A 64 4.28 -11.14 -15.93
CA MET A 64 3.65 -12.47 -15.82
C MET A 64 3.93 -13.08 -14.46
N GLY A 65 3.01 -13.90 -13.98
CA GLY A 65 3.14 -14.57 -12.69
C GLY A 65 1.82 -14.65 -11.94
N GLN A 66 1.90 -15.16 -10.71
CA GLN A 66 0.82 -15.12 -9.75
C GLN A 66 1.08 -13.96 -8.79
N PHE A 67 0.12 -13.05 -8.71
CA PHE A 67 0.18 -11.85 -7.89
C PHE A 67 -1.02 -11.77 -6.96
N GLU A 68 -0.99 -10.86 -6.00
CA GLU A 68 -2.14 -10.57 -5.14
C GLU A 68 -2.74 -9.18 -5.42
N VAL A 69 -4.06 -9.10 -5.34
CA VAL A 69 -4.77 -7.86 -5.04
C VAL A 69 -5.10 -7.86 -3.55
N VAL A 70 -4.59 -6.88 -2.81
CA VAL A 70 -4.64 -6.86 -1.35
C VAL A 70 -5.09 -5.52 -0.81
N SER A 71 -5.68 -5.54 0.38
CA SER A 71 -5.79 -4.33 1.20
C SER A 71 -4.54 -4.19 2.06
N PRO A 72 -3.67 -3.17 1.85
CA PRO A 72 -2.42 -3.03 2.60
C PRO A 72 -2.64 -2.53 4.03
N THR A 73 -3.86 -2.09 4.38
CA THR A 73 -4.25 -1.78 5.75
C THR A 73 -4.08 -3.03 6.61
N VAL A 74 -3.25 -2.97 7.67
CA VAL A 74 -2.82 -4.13 8.47
C VAL A 74 -3.99 -4.99 8.93
N MET A 75 -5.04 -4.37 9.48
CA MET A 75 -6.22 -5.09 9.96
C MET A 75 -6.97 -5.82 8.85
N HIS A 76 -7.13 -5.19 7.67
CA HIS A 76 -7.79 -5.82 6.52
C HIS A 76 -6.93 -6.94 5.92
N TYR A 77 -5.61 -6.74 5.85
CA TYR A 77 -4.68 -7.76 5.38
C TYR A 77 -4.69 -9.01 6.27
N GLN A 78 -4.55 -8.82 7.58
CA GLN A 78 -4.58 -9.90 8.58
C GLN A 78 -5.97 -10.56 8.63
N GLY A 79 -7.04 -9.78 8.49
CA GLY A 79 -8.41 -10.25 8.36
C GLY A 79 -8.70 -11.03 7.06
N GLY A 80 -7.74 -11.10 6.13
CA GLY A 80 -7.83 -11.94 4.94
C GLY A 80 -8.37 -11.24 3.69
N MET A 81 -8.43 -9.90 3.67
CA MET A 81 -8.80 -9.11 2.50
C MET A 81 -7.66 -9.12 1.45
N ARG A 82 -7.52 -10.27 0.80
CA ARG A 82 -6.54 -10.55 -0.26
C ARG A 82 -7.07 -11.61 -1.21
N ALA A 83 -6.77 -11.45 -2.49
CA ALA A 83 -7.09 -12.43 -3.52
C ALA A 83 -5.93 -12.58 -4.51
N ASN A 84 -5.79 -13.75 -5.11
CA ASN A 84 -4.81 -13.97 -6.16
C ASN A 84 -5.38 -13.55 -7.51
N TYR A 85 -4.51 -13.04 -8.36
CA TYR A 85 -4.77 -12.99 -9.79
C TYR A 85 -3.54 -13.53 -10.55
N THR A 86 -3.78 -14.14 -11.71
CA THR A 86 -2.75 -14.80 -12.51
C THR A 86 -2.64 -14.13 -13.87
N VAL A 87 -1.43 -13.74 -14.23
CA VAL A 87 -1.11 -13.22 -15.57
C VAL A 87 -0.31 -14.28 -16.32
N THR A 88 -0.92 -14.85 -17.37
CA THR A 88 -0.31 -15.92 -18.17
C THR A 88 0.11 -15.44 -19.55
N LYS A 89 0.96 -16.23 -20.21
CA LYS A 89 1.26 -16.06 -21.63
C LYS A 89 0.17 -16.75 -22.44
N CYS A 90 -0.59 -15.99 -23.23
CA CYS A 90 -1.64 -16.55 -24.08
C CYS A 90 -1.28 -16.61 -25.57
N SER A 91 -0.30 -15.81 -26.00
CA SER A 91 0.16 -15.81 -27.40
C SER A 91 1.65 -16.13 -27.52
N PHE A 92 1.98 -17.02 -28.46
CA PHE A 92 3.37 -17.36 -28.80
C PHE A 92 4.15 -16.15 -29.34
N LEU A 93 3.47 -15.25 -30.06
CA LEU A 93 4.04 -14.04 -30.65
C LEU A 93 4.33 -12.94 -29.62
N GLN A 94 3.90 -13.12 -28.38
CA GLN A 94 4.10 -12.15 -27.33
C GLN A 94 5.57 -12.12 -26.91
N ARG A 95 6.32 -11.18 -27.48
CA ARG A 95 7.74 -10.93 -27.15
C ARG A 95 7.85 -10.53 -25.67
N GLN A 96 8.72 -11.22 -24.92
CA GLN A 96 9.28 -10.69 -23.68
C GLN A 96 10.26 -9.59 -24.07
N GLY A 97 9.80 -8.34 -24.04
CA GLY A 97 10.60 -7.21 -24.48
C GLY A 97 10.49 -6.04 -23.52
N GLU A 98 10.76 -6.24 -22.23
CA GLU A 98 11.23 -5.10 -21.44
C GLU A 98 12.71 -4.93 -21.77
N ILE A 99 12.99 -4.03 -22.71
CA ILE A 99 14.37 -3.62 -22.97
C ILE A 99 14.77 -2.75 -21.79
N MET A 100 15.58 -3.31 -20.89
CA MET A 100 16.25 -2.55 -19.84
C MET A 100 17.27 -1.61 -20.49
N LEU A 101 16.83 -0.39 -20.81
CA LEU A 101 17.67 0.63 -21.45
C LEU A 101 18.76 1.15 -20.51
N HIS A 102 18.53 1.09 -19.18
CA HIS A 102 19.44 1.61 -18.18
C HIS A 102 19.48 0.69 -16.96
N SER A 103 20.68 0.38 -16.48
CA SER A 103 20.90 -0.28 -15.20
C SER A 103 21.23 0.76 -14.13
N LYS A 104 20.63 0.64 -12.95
CA LYS A 104 20.96 1.44 -11.77
C LYS A 104 21.23 0.50 -10.61
N THR A 105 22.38 0.64 -9.97
CA THR A 105 22.76 -0.15 -8.80
C THR A 105 22.56 0.69 -7.54
N TYR A 106 21.85 0.14 -6.55
CA TYR A 106 21.68 0.74 -5.23
C TYR A 106 22.21 -0.22 -4.17
N TYR A 107 22.87 0.32 -3.15
CA TYR A 107 23.28 -0.42 -1.96
C TYR A 107 22.36 -0.01 -0.82
N VAL A 108 21.50 -0.95 -0.38
CA VAL A 108 20.51 -0.73 0.67
C VAL A 108 20.74 -1.77 1.75
N ALA A 109 20.71 -1.34 3.02
CA ALA A 109 20.84 -2.21 4.18
C ALA A 109 19.76 -1.85 5.21
N ALA A 110 19.29 -2.85 5.95
CA ALA A 110 18.38 -2.67 7.07
C ALA A 110 19.19 -2.57 8.37
N MET A 111 19.03 -1.50 9.14
CA MET A 111 19.82 -1.23 10.35
C MET A 111 18.94 -0.97 11.57
N GLU A 112 19.32 -1.55 12.72
CA GLU A 112 18.71 -1.21 14.00
C GLU A 112 19.21 0.14 14.51
N ILE A 113 18.28 1.03 14.86
CA ILE A 113 18.57 2.33 15.45
C ILE A 113 17.54 2.67 16.53
N ASP A 114 17.95 3.49 17.51
CA ASP A 114 17.01 4.12 18.43
C ASP A 114 16.40 5.35 17.75
N TRP A 115 15.11 5.26 17.42
CA TRP A 115 14.38 6.33 16.75
C TRP A 115 13.54 7.12 17.74
N ASP A 116 13.85 8.40 17.93
CA ASP A 116 13.04 9.33 18.71
C ASP A 116 12.05 10.07 17.80
N TYR A 117 10.75 9.91 18.05
CA TYR A 117 9.69 10.58 17.30
C TYR A 117 9.57 12.07 17.63
N ALA A 118 10.06 12.50 18.79
CA ALA A 118 9.98 13.89 19.24
C ALA A 118 11.28 14.32 19.94
N PRO A 119 12.41 14.38 19.20
CA PRO A 119 13.72 14.70 19.78
C PRO A 119 13.79 16.14 20.32
N ASN A 120 12.98 17.04 19.75
CA ASN A 120 12.78 18.39 20.27
C ASN A 120 11.30 18.63 20.59
N ARG A 121 11.01 19.00 21.84
CA ARG A 121 9.65 19.25 22.34
C ARG A 121 9.33 20.73 22.51
N THR A 122 10.25 21.65 22.17
CA THR A 122 10.02 23.09 22.33
C THR A 122 8.84 23.58 21.50
N TRP A 123 8.68 23.04 20.28
CA TRP A 123 7.57 23.41 19.40
C TRP A 123 6.20 23.07 20.00
N ASP A 124 6.06 21.90 20.61
CA ASP A 124 4.82 21.49 21.28
C ASP A 124 4.52 22.41 22.49
N ALA A 125 5.54 22.69 23.30
CA ALA A 125 5.42 23.58 24.46
C ALA A 125 5.08 25.02 24.09
N GLU A 126 5.54 25.50 22.93
CA GLU A 126 5.20 26.83 22.40
C GLU A 126 3.79 26.86 21.81
N MET A 127 3.42 25.83 21.04
CA MET A 127 2.11 25.73 20.40
C MET A 127 0.97 25.65 21.43
N PHE A 128 1.15 24.87 22.50
CA PHE A 128 0.15 24.67 23.55
C PHE A 128 0.44 25.50 24.80
N ARG A 129 1.14 26.63 24.67
CA ARG A 129 1.43 27.50 25.83
C ARG A 129 0.14 27.98 26.49
N GLY A 130 -0.11 27.54 27.74
CA GLY A 130 -1.31 27.88 28.49
C GLY A 130 -2.55 27.05 28.14
N GLN A 131 -2.37 25.95 27.41
CA GLN A 131 -3.40 24.95 27.12
C GLN A 131 -2.87 23.54 27.43
N ASP A 132 -3.77 22.56 27.52
CA ASP A 132 -3.38 21.16 27.67
C ASP A 132 -2.90 20.60 26.34
N SER A 133 -1.64 20.19 26.28
CA SER A 133 -1.07 19.50 25.12
C SER A 133 -1.59 18.05 25.06
N PRO A 134 -1.98 17.54 23.88
CA PRO A 134 -2.29 16.12 23.70
C PRO A 134 -1.04 15.23 23.66
N ALA A 135 0.16 15.80 23.55
CA ALA A 135 1.40 15.05 23.36
C ALA A 135 1.81 14.11 24.52
N PRO A 136 1.60 14.44 25.81
CA PRO A 136 2.04 13.62 26.94
C PRO A 136 1.59 12.16 26.88
N VAL A 137 0.38 11.88 26.37
CA VAL A 137 -0.14 10.50 26.28
C VAL A 137 0.71 9.59 25.38
N PHE A 138 1.47 10.17 24.43
CA PHE A 138 2.35 9.44 23.52
C PHE A 138 3.83 9.57 23.89
N LEU A 139 4.23 10.67 24.51
CA LEU A 139 5.63 11.04 24.67
C LEU A 139 6.18 10.83 26.08
N ASP A 140 5.34 10.80 27.10
CA ASP A 140 5.78 10.72 28.49
C ASP A 140 6.01 9.28 28.93
N LYS A 141 7.05 9.09 29.75
CA LYS A 141 7.44 7.78 30.29
C LYS A 141 6.78 7.45 31.63
N GLN A 142 5.89 8.32 32.11
CA GLN A 142 5.24 8.14 33.41
C GLN A 142 4.32 6.91 33.39
N GLY A 143 4.08 6.28 34.53
CA GLY A 143 3.15 5.14 34.61
C GLY A 143 3.58 3.86 33.87
N GLY A 144 4.86 3.74 33.50
CA GLY A 144 5.41 2.58 32.80
C GLY A 144 5.32 2.65 31.27
N PHE A 145 4.94 3.79 30.70
CA PHE A 145 4.96 4.01 29.25
C PHE A 145 6.39 4.15 28.70
N ILE A 146 6.58 3.77 27.42
CA ILE A 146 7.89 3.78 26.75
C ILE A 146 8.36 5.21 26.42
N GLY A 147 7.42 6.11 26.15
CA GLY A 147 7.68 7.48 25.71
C GLY A 147 8.02 7.57 24.21
N SER A 148 8.83 8.57 23.84
CA SER A 148 9.01 8.96 22.42
C SER A 148 10.05 8.15 21.62
N SER A 149 10.90 7.34 22.28
CA SER A 149 12.02 6.65 21.63
C SER A 149 11.78 5.14 21.55
N TYR A 150 11.94 4.56 20.36
CA TYR A 150 11.74 3.14 20.09
C TYR A 150 12.91 2.58 19.29
N LYS A 151 13.34 1.34 19.60
CA LYS A 151 14.24 0.60 18.71
C LYS A 151 13.48 0.24 17.42
N LYS A 152 14.00 0.66 16.27
CA LYS A 152 13.41 0.43 14.95
C LYS A 152 14.46 -0.16 14.00
N VAL A 153 13.98 -0.80 12.93
CA VAL A 153 14.80 -1.20 11.78
C VAL A 153 14.43 -0.28 10.63
N VAL A 154 15.43 0.41 10.07
CA VAL A 154 15.28 1.33 8.92
C VAL A 154 16.11 0.88 7.74
#